data_AF-A0A1E4S7E7-F1
#
_entry.id   AF-A0A1E4S7E7-F1
#
_cell.length_a   1.000
_cell.length_b   1.000
_cell.length_c   1.000
_cell.angle_alpha   90.00
_cell.angle_beta   90.00
_cell.angle_gamma   90.00
#
_symmetry.space_group_name_H-M   'P 1'
#
loop_
_entity.id
_entity.type
_entity.pdbx_description
1 polymer ?
#
loop_
_entity_poly.entity_id
_entity_poly.type
_entity_poly.pdbx_seq_one_letter_code
_entity_poly.pdbx_strand_id
1 'polypeptide(L)'
;VRSQDLRNEGNAVFKQGKFGAAIAKYTEAILLDPTNYVLYSNRAACYNYLNAADSAITDLLKSIELNESFQPSWARLGYCYLA
;
A
#
# COMPACT_ATOMS: atom_id res chain seq x y z
N VAL A 1 -16.06 4.40 -7.60
CA VAL A 1 -16.88 3.70 -6.58
C VAL A 1 -16.25 2.35 -6.24
N ARG A 2 -16.19 1.38 -7.15
CA ARG A 2 -15.62 0.04 -6.88
C ARG A 2 -14.18 0.00 -6.33
N SER A 3 -13.24 0.82 -6.86
CA SER A 3 -11.87 0.89 -6.31
C SER A 3 -11.85 1.39 -4.86
N GLN A 4 -12.73 2.35 -4.53
CA GLN A 4 -12.87 2.89 -3.19
C GLN A 4 -13.46 1.86 -2.21
N ASP A 5 -14.39 1.01 -2.67
CA ASP A 5 -14.93 -0.09 -1.88
C ASP A 5 -13.86 -1.14 -1.59
N LEU A 6 -13.09 -1.55 -2.61
CA LEU A 6 -11.96 -2.47 -2.45
C LEU A 6 -10.88 -1.91 -1.52
N ARG A 7 -10.62 -0.61 -1.56
CA ARG A 7 -9.73 0.08 -0.60
C ARG A 7 -10.25 -0.06 0.82
N ASN A 8 -11.55 0.13 1.02
CA ASN A 8 -12.19 0.02 2.34
C ASN A 8 -12.18 -1.43 2.85
N GLU A 9 -12.44 -2.41 1.98
CA GLU A 9 -12.29 -3.84 2.29
C GLU A 9 -10.84 -4.18 2.66
N GLY A 10 -9.86 -3.72 1.86
CA GLY A 10 -8.44 -3.89 2.16
C GLY A 10 -8.07 -3.31 3.53
N ASN A 11 -8.56 -2.11 3.86
CA ASN A 11 -8.36 -1.50 5.17
C ASN A 11 -8.99 -2.34 6.30
N ALA A 12 -10.19 -2.88 6.10
CA ALA A 12 -10.87 -3.70 7.09
C ALA A 12 -10.12 -5.02 7.35
N VAL A 13 -9.64 -5.68 6.30
CA VAL A 13 -8.86 -6.91 6.37
C VAL A 13 -7.48 -6.65 6.97
N PHE A 14 -6.85 -5.51 6.66
CA PHE A 14 -5.60 -5.07 7.26
C PHE A 14 -5.73 -4.91 8.78
N LYS A 15 -6.81 -4.28 9.26
CA LYS A 15 -7.08 -4.16 10.70
C LYS A 15 -7.27 -5.49 11.42
N GLN A 16 -7.62 -6.56 10.69
CA GLN A 16 -7.69 -7.92 11.21
C GLN A 16 -6.33 -8.65 11.21
N GLY A 17 -5.23 -7.99 10.80
CA GLY A 17 -3.90 -8.59 10.68
C GLY A 17 -3.73 -9.54 9.49
N LYS A 18 -4.72 -9.61 8.59
CA LYS A 18 -4.70 -10.51 7.43
C LYS A 18 -4.01 -9.85 6.24
N PHE A 19 -2.72 -9.57 6.37
CA PHE A 19 -1.96 -8.76 5.41
C PHE A 19 -1.97 -9.30 3.98
N GLY A 20 -1.86 -10.61 3.78
CA GLY A 20 -1.94 -11.22 2.44
C GLY A 20 -3.28 -10.99 1.74
N ALA A 21 -4.39 -11.09 2.47
CA ALA A 21 -5.72 -10.81 1.92
C ALA A 21 -5.93 -9.31 1.67
N ALA A 22 -5.36 -8.43 2.50
CA ALA A 22 -5.37 -7.00 2.27
C ALA A 22 -4.60 -6.62 0.98
N ILE A 23 -3.44 -7.26 0.74
CA ILE A 23 -2.66 -7.09 -0.49
C ILE A 23 -3.48 -7.42 -1.73
N ALA A 24 -4.23 -8.54 -1.72
CA ALA A 24 -5.10 -8.90 -2.84
C ALA A 24 -6.13 -7.81 -3.13
N LYS A 25 -6.80 -7.29 -2.08
CA LYS A 25 -7.79 -6.22 -2.21
C LYS A 25 -7.20 -4.91 -2.73
N TYR A 26 -6.04 -4.49 -2.22
CA TYR A 26 -5.37 -3.30 -2.75
C TYR A 26 -4.89 -3.51 -4.19
N THR A 27 -4.46 -4.71 -4.56
CA THR A 27 -4.06 -5.02 -5.93
C THR A 27 -5.23 -4.92 -6.89
N GLU A 28 -6.40 -5.48 -6.54
CA GLU A 28 -7.62 -5.30 -7.32
C GLU A 28 -8.02 -3.81 -7.42
N ALA A 29 -7.91 -3.05 -6.32
CA ALA A 29 -8.19 -1.62 -6.33
C ALA A 29 -7.23 -0.83 -7.25
N ILE A 30 -5.94 -1.20 -7.28
CA ILE A 30 -4.92 -0.60 -8.14
C ILE A 30 -5.20 -0.89 -9.62
N LEU A 31 -5.65 -2.10 -9.96
CA LEU A 31 -6.04 -2.42 -11.34
C LEU A 31 -7.20 -1.54 -11.85
N LEU A 32 -8.08 -1.10 -10.95
CA LEU A 32 -9.19 -0.22 -11.28
C LEU A 32 -8.84 1.27 -11.24
N ASP A 33 -7.88 1.66 -10.39
CA ASP A 33 -7.42 3.04 -10.22
C ASP A 33 -5.89 3.06 -9.99
N PRO A 34 -5.11 2.94 -11.07
CA PRO A 34 -3.65 2.83 -10.98
C PRO A 34 -2.97 4.15 -10.61
N THR A 35 -3.72 5.27 -10.60
CA THR A 35 -3.22 6.60 -10.24
C THR A 35 -3.36 6.93 -8.75
N ASN A 36 -4.05 6.07 -8.00
CA ASN A 36 -4.30 6.30 -6.58
C ASN A 36 -3.11 5.90 -5.72
N TYR A 37 -2.23 6.87 -5.47
CA TYR A 37 -1.03 6.72 -4.64
C TYR A 37 -1.29 6.14 -3.24
N VAL A 38 -2.49 6.32 -2.67
CA VAL A 38 -2.85 5.78 -1.34
C VAL A 38 -2.91 4.25 -1.36
N LEU A 39 -3.36 3.65 -2.47
CA LEU A 39 -3.46 2.19 -2.59
C LEU A 39 -2.08 1.53 -2.54
N TYR A 40 -1.11 2.09 -3.27
CA TYR A 40 0.27 1.62 -3.22
C TYR A 40 0.87 1.77 -1.82
N SER A 41 0.68 2.92 -1.18
CA SER A 41 1.16 3.13 0.20
C SER A 41 0.54 2.11 1.18
N ASN A 42 -0.76 1.83 1.06
CA ASN A 42 -1.45 0.85 1.91
C ASN A 42 -1.02 -0.59 1.66
N ARG A 43 -0.77 -0.96 0.40
CA ARG A 43 -0.23 -2.27 0.04
C ARG A 43 1.22 -2.44 0.55
N ALA A 44 2.04 -1.39 0.45
CA ALA A 44 3.38 -1.36 1.02
C ALA A 44 3.38 -1.58 2.54
N ALA A 45 2.43 -0.98 3.27
CA ALA A 45 2.30 -1.23 4.70
C ALA A 45 2.07 -2.71 5.00
N CYS A 46 1.27 -3.42 4.19
CA CYS A 46 1.08 -4.86 4.34
C CYS A 46 2.37 -5.64 4.12
N TYR A 47 3.15 -5.27 3.10
CA TYR A 47 4.44 -5.91 2.83
C TYR A 47 5.44 -5.70 3.98
N ASN A 48 5.44 -4.53 4.63
CA ASN A 48 6.25 -4.29 5.83
C ASN A 48 5.92 -5.27 6.98
N TYR A 49 4.63 -5.51 7.26
CA TYR A 49 4.25 -6.50 8.27
C TYR A 49 4.60 -7.95 7.90
N LEU A 50 4.85 -8.22 6.62
CA LEU A 50 5.26 -9.52 6.11
C LEU A 50 6.78 -9.61 5.90
N ASN A 51 7.56 -8.63 6.34
CA ASN A 51 9.01 -8.52 6.11
C ASN A 51 9.41 -8.60 4.62
N ALA A 52 8.53 -8.16 3.72
CA ALA A 52 8.78 -8.08 2.28
C ALA A 52 9.23 -6.67 1.88
N ALA A 53 10.42 -6.27 2.35
CA ALA A 53 10.94 -4.90 2.21
C ALA A 53 11.04 -4.44 0.75
N ASP A 54 11.55 -5.29 -0.17
CA ASP A 54 11.71 -4.93 -1.58
C ASP A 54 10.37 -4.57 -2.25
N SER A 55 9.32 -5.35 -1.96
CA SER A 55 7.97 -5.10 -2.45
C SER A 55 7.38 -3.82 -1.84
N ALA A 56 7.63 -3.57 -0.55
CA ALA A 56 7.21 -2.34 0.11
C ALA A 56 7.88 -1.12 -0.52
N ILE A 57 9.20 -1.14 -0.71
CA ILE A 57 9.97 -0.07 -1.34
C ILE A 57 9.43 0.24 -2.73
N THR A 58 9.22 -0.79 -3.55
CA THR A 58 8.69 -0.63 -4.91
C THR A 58 7.35 0.11 -4.92
N ASP A 59 6.40 -0.29 -4.06
CA ASP A 59 5.10 0.37 -3.96
C ASP A 59 5.21 1.80 -3.41
N LEU A 60 6.11 2.04 -2.47
CA LEU A 60 6.31 3.38 -1.89
C LEU A 60 6.92 4.34 -2.89
N LEU A 61 7.90 3.89 -3.69
CA LEU A 61 8.44 4.67 -4.79
C LEU A 61 7.35 5.00 -5.81
N LYS A 62 6.48 4.04 -6.15
CA LYS A 62 5.35 4.33 -7.04
C LYS A 62 4.36 5.33 -6.45
N SER A 63 4.09 5.23 -5.15
CA SER A 63 3.24 6.18 -4.43
C SER A 63 3.83 7.60 -4.45
N ILE A 64 5.15 7.73 -4.27
CA ILE A 64 5.89 9.00 -4.32
C ILE A 64 5.91 9.58 -5.74
N GLU A 65 6.12 8.75 -6.76
CA GLU A 65 6.05 9.15 -8.17
C GLU A 65 4.68 9.78 -8.52
N LEU A 66 3.60 9.22 -7.97
CA LEU A 66 2.24 9.70 -8.18
C LEU A 66 1.89 10.92 -7.31
N ASN A 67 2.44 11.01 -6.10
CA ASN A 67 2.28 12.15 -5.20
C ASN A 67 3.46 12.30 -4.24
N GLU A 68 4.40 13.17 -4.61
CA GLU A 68 5.61 13.46 -3.83
C GLU A 68 5.31 14.09 -2.46
N SER A 69 4.18 14.77 -2.31
CA SER A 69 3.77 15.43 -1.07
C SER A 69 3.10 14.49 -0.08
N PHE A 70 2.88 13.22 -0.44
CA PHE A 70 2.24 12.26 0.45
C PHE A 70 3.22 11.72 1.50
N GLN A 71 3.32 12.46 2.61
CA GLN A 71 4.22 12.19 3.74
C GLN A 71 4.22 10.72 4.22
N PRO A 72 3.09 9.99 4.31
CA PRO A 72 3.11 8.60 4.77
C PRO A 72 3.99 7.67 3.93
N SER A 73 4.14 7.94 2.62
CA SER A 73 4.97 7.11 1.76
C SER A 73 6.46 7.30 2.04
N TRP A 74 6.91 8.54 2.24
CA TRP A 74 8.29 8.82 2.67
C TRP A 74 8.60 8.23 4.04
N ALA A 75 7.69 8.37 5.01
CA ALA A 75 7.88 7.82 6.35
C ALA A 75 8.02 6.29 6.34
N ARG A 76 7.18 5.60 5.57
CA ARG A 76 7.25 4.14 5.40
C ARG A 76 8.50 3.72 4.63
N LEU A 77 8.95 4.52 3.66
CA LEU A 77 10.16 4.22 2.89
C LEU A 77 11.40 4.30 3.77
N GLY A 78 11.49 5.33 4.61
CA GLY A 78 12.53 5.44 5.63
C GLY A 78 12.54 4.23 6.57
N TYR A 79 11.38 3.76 7.01
CA TYR A 79 11.28 2.53 7.81
C TYR A 79 11.81 1.30 7.06
N CYS A 80 11.52 1.15 5.76
CA CYS A 80 12.00 0.01 4.97
C CYS A 80 13.53 -0.04 4.85
N TYR A 81 14.20 1.12 4.79
CA TYR A 81 15.66 1.18 4.69
C TYR A 81 16.37 1.06 6.05
N LEU A 82 15.66 1.23 7.16
CA LEU A 82 16.21 1.14 8.51
C LEU A 82 15.95 -0.22 9.17
N ALA A 83 14.98 -0.98 8.67
CA ALA A 83 14.63 -2.33 9.15
C ALA A 83 15.58 -3.39 8.57
#